data_AF-A0A0F9JB75-F1
#
_entry.id   AF-A0A0F9JB75-F1
#
_cell.length_a   1.000
_cell.length_b   1.000
_cell.length_c   1.000
_cell.angle_alpha   90.00
_cell.angle_beta   90.00
_cell.angle_gamma   90.00
#
_symmetry.space_group_name_H-M   'P 1'
#
loop_
_entity.id
_entity.type
_entity.pdbx_description
1 polymer ?
#
loop_
_entity_poly.entity_id
_entity_poly.type
_entity_poly.pdbx_seq_one_letter_code
_entity_poly.pdbx_strand_id
1 'polypeptide(L)'
;MKNPLTWKHELQTPSFAFSALGILLLIVSVVFKRRQLEVPAFCLLGTAGAGGVAIALWTVVERKKETWGWRGLYRALRHPDRYFWGGFLLHVPQALLACMLALVWRRRGIRRQEDNCDA
;
A
#
# COMPACT_ATOMS: atom_id res chain seq x y z
N MET A 1 25.08 22.90 4.28
CA MET A 1 25.43 21.47 4.13
C MET A 1 24.44 20.65 4.95
N LYS A 2 23.51 19.92 4.30
CA LYS A 2 22.52 19.09 4.99
C LYS A 2 23.17 17.75 5.32
N ASN A 3 23.17 17.37 6.60
CA ASN A 3 23.86 16.18 7.12
C ASN A 3 23.42 14.89 6.39
N PRO A 4 24.36 14.04 5.93
CA PRO A 4 24.05 12.79 5.22
C PRO A 4 23.49 11.68 6.14
N LEU A 5 23.31 11.93 7.44
CA LEU A 5 22.88 10.91 8.40
C LEU A 5 21.36 10.71 8.50
N THR A 6 20.54 11.69 8.09
CA THR A 6 19.07 11.59 8.26
C THR A 6 18.42 10.57 7.33
N TRP A 7 19.05 10.26 6.19
CA TRP A 7 18.53 9.29 5.22
C TRP A 7 18.57 7.84 5.68
N LYS A 8 19.47 7.48 6.61
CA LYS A 8 19.61 6.09 7.07
C LYS A 8 18.45 5.62 7.96
N HIS A 9 17.76 6.55 8.64
CA HIS A 9 16.64 6.19 9.52
C HIS A 9 15.29 6.07 8.78
N GLU A 10 15.08 6.77 7.66
CA GLU A 10 13.86 6.60 6.84
C GLU A 10 13.83 5.27 6.09
N LEU A 11 15.01 4.77 5.66
CA LEU A 11 15.17 3.46 4.99
C LEU A 11 14.99 2.25 5.91
N GLN A 12 15.01 2.45 7.23
CA GLN A 12 14.94 1.37 8.22
C GLN A 12 13.51 1.15 8.75
N THR A 13 12.50 1.68 8.06
CA THR A 13 11.12 1.37 8.39
C THR A 13 10.71 0.04 7.74
N PRO A 14 10.26 -0.96 8.51
CA PRO A 14 9.92 -2.29 7.98
C PRO A 14 8.85 -2.21 6.87
N SER A 15 7.97 -1.22 6.94
CA SER A 15 6.96 -0.92 5.91
C SER A 15 7.58 -0.48 4.57
N PHE A 16 8.68 0.28 4.57
CA PHE A 16 9.41 0.61 3.33
C PHE A 16 10.06 -0.63 2.72
N ALA A 17 10.70 -1.47 3.55
CA ALA A 17 11.33 -2.71 3.09
C ALA A 17 10.31 -3.69 2.49
N PHE A 18 9.15 -3.89 3.15
CA PHE A 18 8.07 -4.74 2.63
C PHE A 18 7.49 -4.21 1.32
N SER A 19 7.40 -2.89 1.18
CA SER A 19 6.90 -2.26 -0.04
C SER A 19 7.88 -2.38 -1.20
N ALA A 20 9.17 -2.12 -0.95
CA ALA A 20 10.23 -2.28 -1.95
C ALA A 20 10.32 -3.74 -2.42
N LEU A 21 10.27 -4.70 -1.49
CA LEU A 21 10.21 -6.13 -1.81
C LEU A 21 8.94 -6.50 -2.58
N GLY A 22 7.79 -5.98 -2.18
CA GLY A 22 6.50 -6.21 -2.86
C GLY A 22 6.51 -5.69 -4.30
N ILE A 23 7.04 -4.49 -4.53
CA ILE A 23 7.23 -3.90 -5.87
C ILE A 23 8.23 -4.73 -6.69
N LEU A 24 9.35 -5.13 -6.09
CA LEU A 24 10.38 -5.92 -6.76
C LEU A 24 9.81 -7.28 -7.20
N LEU A 25 9.08 -7.98 -6.32
CA LEU A 25 8.42 -9.24 -6.67
C LEU A 25 7.37 -9.04 -7.76
N LEU A 26 6.63 -7.92 -7.74
CA LEU A 26 5.67 -7.60 -8.78
C LEU A 26 6.35 -7.37 -10.14
N ILE A 27 7.45 -6.63 -10.18
CA ILE A 27 8.25 -6.41 -11.40
C ILE A 27 8.80 -7.74 -11.91
N VAL A 28 9.39 -8.56 -11.05
CA VAL A 28 9.91 -9.88 -11.41
C VAL A 28 8.78 -10.79 -11.93
N SER A 29 7.61 -10.76 -11.30
CA SER A 29 6.43 -11.49 -11.78
C SER A 29 6.05 -11.09 -13.20
N VAL A 30 5.98 -9.78 -13.48
CA VAL A 30 5.60 -9.26 -14.81
C VAL A 30 6.66 -9.56 -15.86
N VAL A 31 7.93 -9.29 -15.56
CA VAL A 31 9.06 -9.46 -16.50
C VAL A 31 9.27 -10.93 -16.84
N PHE A 32 9.28 -11.81 -15.83
CA PHE A 32 9.52 -13.24 -16.04
C PHE A 32 8.23 -14.05 -16.25
N LYS A 33 7.07 -13.39 -16.33
CA LYS A 33 5.73 -14.01 -16.43
C LYS A 33 5.48 -15.08 -15.33
N ARG A 34 6.07 -14.88 -14.15
CA ARG A 34 6.06 -15.83 -13.02
C ARG A 34 4.86 -15.54 -12.11
N ARG A 35 3.69 -16.03 -12.52
CA ARG A 35 2.40 -15.80 -11.84
C ARG A 35 2.37 -16.20 -10.34
N GLN A 36 3.22 -17.15 -9.94
CA GLN A 36 3.39 -17.57 -8.55
C GLN A 36 3.90 -16.45 -7.62
N LEU A 37 4.60 -15.45 -8.16
CA LEU A 37 5.12 -14.32 -7.40
C LEU A 37 4.09 -13.20 -7.19
N GLU A 38 2.94 -13.25 -7.88
CA GLU A 38 1.86 -12.26 -7.71
C GLU A 38 1.23 -12.36 -6.31
N VAL A 39 1.11 -13.56 -5.74
CA VAL A 39 0.53 -13.78 -4.40
C VAL A 39 1.38 -13.17 -3.28
N PRO A 40 2.69 -13.48 -3.15
CA PRO A 40 3.53 -12.83 -2.15
C PRO A 40 3.66 -11.33 -2.40
N ALA A 41 3.70 -10.87 -3.67
CA ALA A 41 3.67 -9.44 -3.98
C ALA A 41 2.39 -8.76 -3.48
N PHE A 42 1.22 -9.38 -3.67
CA PHE A 42 -0.06 -8.89 -3.18
C PHE A 42 -0.08 -8.77 -1.65
N CYS A 43 0.35 -9.82 -0.94
CA CYS A 43 0.37 -9.81 0.52
C CYS A 43 1.30 -8.71 1.07
N LEU A 44 2.49 -8.56 0.48
CA LEU A 44 3.47 -7.56 0.89
C LEU A 44 2.99 -6.12 0.62
N LEU A 45 2.48 -5.86 -0.59
CA LEU A 45 1.94 -4.55 -0.98
C LEU A 45 0.67 -4.20 -0.21
N GLY A 46 -0.21 -5.19 0.01
CA GLY A 46 -1.47 -5.02 0.72
C GLY A 46 -1.23 -4.69 2.20
N THR A 47 -0.38 -5.45 2.88
CA THR A 47 -0.06 -5.20 4.30
C THR A 47 0.68 -3.88 4.50
N ALA A 48 1.68 -3.58 3.66
CA ALA A 48 2.45 -2.34 3.79
C ALA A 48 1.62 -1.10 3.38
N GLY A 49 0.82 -1.19 2.32
CA GLY A 49 -0.04 -0.11 1.86
C GLY A 49 -1.23 0.14 2.78
N ALA A 50 -2.05 -0.88 3.05
CA ALA A 50 -3.23 -0.73 3.90
C ALA A 50 -2.85 -0.46 5.36
N GLY A 51 -1.84 -1.17 5.87
CA GLY A 51 -1.32 -0.96 7.22
C GLY A 51 -0.70 0.43 7.38
N GLY A 52 0.10 0.88 6.41
CA GLY A 52 0.70 2.22 6.42
C GLY A 52 -0.34 3.33 6.35
N VAL A 53 -1.38 3.19 5.51
CA VAL A 53 -2.50 4.14 5.45
C VAL A 53 -3.29 4.15 6.76
N ALA A 54 -3.57 2.98 7.35
CA ALA A 54 -4.28 2.88 8.63
C ALA A 54 -3.51 3.53 9.77
N ILE A 55 -2.19 3.30 9.85
CA ILE A 55 -1.32 3.93 10.86
C ILE A 55 -1.28 5.45 10.66
N ALA A 56 -1.20 5.93 9.41
CA ALA A 56 -1.24 7.37 9.11
C ALA A 56 -2.58 8.02 9.53
N LEU A 57 -3.70 7.33 9.29
CA LEU A 57 -5.04 7.77 9.73
C LEU A 57 -5.14 7.75 11.26
N TRP A 58 -4.66 6.70 11.91
CA TRP A 58 -4.63 6.60 13.37
C TRP A 58 -3.83 7.73 14.00
N THR A 59 -2.59 7.93 13.54
CA THR A 59 -1.71 8.98 14.08
C THR A 59 -2.25 10.39 13.85
N VAL A 60 -2.95 10.67 12.75
CA VAL A 60 -3.52 12.01 12.53
C VAL A 60 -4.71 12.30 13.46
N VAL A 61 -5.52 11.28 13.77
CA VAL A 61 -6.64 11.40 14.72
C VAL A 61 -6.11 11.57 16.14
N GLU A 62 -5.14 10.76 16.54
CA GLU A 62 -4.57 10.79 17.88
C GLU A 62 -3.80 12.08 18.17
N ARG A 63 -2.99 12.58 17.21
CA ARG A 63 -2.31 13.89 17.36
C ARG A 63 -3.28 15.05 17.54
N LYS A 64 -4.47 14.95 16.96
CA LYS A 64 -5.52 15.97 17.08
C LYS A 64 -6.44 15.74 18.27
N LYS A 65 -6.18 14.70 19.09
CA LYS A 65 -7.03 14.30 20.23
C LYS A 65 -8.51 14.14 19.85
N GLU A 66 -8.76 13.80 18.60
CA GLU A 66 -10.11 13.53 18.09
C GLU A 66 -10.50 12.09 18.42
N THR A 67 -11.80 11.81 18.50
CA THR A 67 -12.29 10.46 18.76
C THR A 67 -12.15 9.58 17.52
N TRP A 68 -11.72 8.33 17.72
CA TRP A 68 -11.64 7.36 16.63
C TRP A 68 -13.05 7.01 16.13
N GLY A 69 -13.39 7.54 14.96
CA GLY A 69 -14.69 7.37 14.31
C GLY A 69 -14.81 8.27 13.08
N TRP A 70 -15.83 8.04 12.25
CA TRP A 70 -15.98 8.75 10.97
C TRP A 70 -16.01 10.29 11.11
N ARG A 71 -16.66 10.81 12.17
CA ARG A 71 -16.73 12.26 12.43
C ARG A 71 -15.38 12.85 12.90
N GLY A 72 -14.68 12.16 13.79
CA GLY A 72 -13.36 12.60 14.27
C GLY A 72 -12.28 12.50 13.19
N LEU A 73 -12.34 11.45 12.37
CA LEU A 73 -11.48 11.31 11.19
C LEU A 73 -11.71 12.42 10.17
N TYR A 74 -12.97 12.74 9.87
CA TYR A 74 -13.30 13.84 8.95
C TYR A 74 -12.78 15.20 9.46
N ARG A 75 -12.93 15.49 10.77
CA ARG A 75 -12.34 16.71 11.36
C ARG A 75 -10.83 16.70 11.32
N ALA A 76 -10.21 15.57 11.63
CA ALA A 76 -8.76 15.45 11.63
C ALA A 76 -8.18 15.68 10.22
N LEU A 77 -8.84 15.10 9.20
CA LEU A 77 -8.49 15.23 7.77
C LEU A 77 -8.86 16.58 7.15
N ARG A 78 -9.62 17.45 7.82
CA ARG A 78 -10.00 18.77 7.31
C ARG A 78 -8.80 19.74 7.23
N HIS A 79 -7.80 19.54 8.10
CA HIS A 79 -6.52 20.26 8.07
C HIS A 79 -5.37 19.28 8.23
N PRO A 80 -5.06 18.47 7.20
CA PRO A 80 -4.07 17.42 7.29
C PRO A 80 -2.66 18.01 7.40
N ASP A 81 -1.85 17.44 8.30
CA ASP A 81 -0.46 17.84 8.52
C ASP A 81 0.44 17.32 7.38
N ARG A 82 1.59 17.97 7.14
CA ARG A 82 2.57 17.57 6.12
C ARG A 82 3.13 16.17 6.37
N TYR A 83 3.27 15.78 7.64
CA TYR A 83 3.69 14.43 8.02
C TYR A 83 2.64 13.36 7.67
N PHE A 84 1.35 13.69 7.80
CA PHE A 84 0.27 12.83 7.35
C PHE A 84 0.31 12.66 5.83
N TRP A 85 0.49 13.75 5.08
CA TRP A 85 0.64 13.69 3.63
C TRP A 85 1.85 12.85 3.20
N GLY A 86 2.99 12.98 3.89
CA GLY A 86 4.18 12.17 3.63
C GLY A 86 3.91 10.67 3.78
N GLY A 87 3.32 10.25 4.91
CA GLY A 87 2.97 8.85 5.13
C GLY A 87 1.87 8.34 4.19
N PHE A 88 0.83 9.15 3.96
CA PHE A 88 -0.28 8.80 3.09
C PHE A 88 0.17 8.65 1.63
N LEU A 89 0.93 9.61 1.09
CA LEU A 89 1.45 9.52 -0.28
C LEU A 89 2.47 8.40 -0.47
N LEU A 90 3.18 8.00 0.59
CA LEU A 90 4.09 6.87 0.52
C LEU A 90 3.33 5.53 0.42
N HIS A 91 2.22 5.39 1.14
CA HIS A 91 1.48 4.13 1.27
C HIS A 91 0.30 3.95 0.32
N VAL A 92 -0.29 5.04 -0.18
CA VAL A 92 -1.39 4.98 -1.16
C VAL A 92 -1.01 4.29 -2.47
N PRO A 93 0.15 4.56 -3.10
CA PRO A 93 0.55 3.85 -4.31
C PRO A 93 0.68 2.33 -4.09
N GLN A 94 1.14 1.90 -2.91
CA GLN A 94 1.27 0.48 -2.55
C GLN A 94 -0.10 -0.18 -2.43
N ALA A 95 -1.05 0.49 -1.77
CA ALA A 95 -2.43 0.03 -1.67
C ALA A 95 -3.13 -0.02 -3.04
N LEU A 96 -2.90 0.98 -3.90
CA LEU A 96 -3.43 1.03 -5.26
C LEU A 96 -2.86 -0.09 -6.13
N LEU A 97 -1.56 -0.37 -6.04
CA LEU A 97 -0.93 -1.48 -6.76
C LEU A 97 -1.50 -2.84 -6.33
N ALA A 98 -1.69 -3.06 -5.03
CA ALA A 98 -2.35 -4.26 -4.53
C ALA A 98 -3.79 -4.37 -5.07
N CYS A 99 -4.55 -3.27 -5.04
CA CYS A 99 -5.92 -3.24 -5.57
C CYS A 99 -5.97 -3.55 -7.07
N MET A 100 -5.07 -2.95 -7.86
CA MET A 100 -4.96 -3.25 -9.29
C MET A 100 -4.63 -4.71 -9.56
N LEU A 101 -3.73 -5.30 -8.76
CA LEU A 101 -3.38 -6.72 -8.88
C LEU A 101 -4.60 -7.62 -8.62
N ALA A 102 -5.40 -7.30 -7.59
CA ALA A 102 -6.65 -7.99 -7.29
C ALA A 102 -7.70 -7.84 -8.41
N LEU A 103 -7.85 -6.64 -9.00
CA LEU A 103 -8.74 -6.42 -10.14
C LEU A 103 -8.31 -7.21 -11.38
N VAL A 104 -7.01 -7.29 -11.63
CA VAL A 104 -6.44 -8.09 -12.72
C VAL A 104 -6.70 -9.58 -12.48
N TRP A 105 -6.58 -10.08 -11.26
CA TRP A 105 -6.96 -11.46 -10.92
C TRP A 105 -8.45 -11.70 -11.13
N ARG A 106 -9.31 -10.78 -10.68
CA ARG A 106 -10.77 -10.89 -10.89
C ARG A 106 -11.11 -10.98 -12.38
N ARG A 107 -10.52 -10.13 -13.22
CA ARG A 107 -10.72 -10.19 -14.68
C ARG A 107 -10.19 -11.49 -15.30
N ARG A 108 -9.03 -11.99 -14.85
CA ARG A 108 -8.47 -13.27 -15.32
C ARG A 108 -9.31 -14.46 -14.86
N GLY A 109 -9.94 -14.39 -13.69
CA GLY A 109 -10.87 -15.41 -13.19
C GLY A 109 -12.15 -15.47 -14.02
N ILE A 110 -12.74 -14.33 -14.35
CA ILE A 110 -13.96 -14.23 -15.18
C ILE A 110 -13.73 -14.84 -16.56
N ARG A 111 -12.65 -14.46 -17.27
CA ARG A 111 -12.36 -15.04 -18.61
C ARG A 111 -12.19 -16.55 -18.58
N ARG A 112 -11.54 -17.09 -17.55
CA ARG A 112 -11.31 -18.53 -17.41
C ARG A 112 -12.61 -19.30 -17.13
N GLN A 113 -13.63 -18.61 -16.61
CA GLN A 113 -14.95 -19.19 -16.36
C GLN A 113 -15.81 -19.17 -17.64
N GLU A 114 -15.71 -18.10 -18.45
CA GLU A 114 -16.32 -18.02 -19.79
C GLU A 114 -15.76 -19.12 -20.71
N ASP A 115 -14.43 -19.26 -20.81
CA ASP A 115 -13.78 -20.31 -21.63
C ASP A 115 -14.18 -21.75 -21.22
N ASN A 116 -14.57 -21.97 -19.96
CA ASN A 116 -14.99 -23.28 -19.44
C ASN A 116 -16.50 -23.55 -19.61
N CYS A 117 -17.31 -22.53 -19.93
CA CYS A 117 -18.73 -22.70 -20.24
C CYS A 117 -18.98 -22.90 -21.74
N ASP A 118 -18.03 -22.49 -22.58
CA ASP A 118 -18.07 -22.65 -24.04
C ASP A 118 -17.38 -23.95 -24.54
N ALA A 119 -16.88 -24.79 -23.63
CA ALA A 119 -16.21 -26.08 -23.90
C ALA A 119 -17.05 -27.27 -23.41
#